data_AF-A0AAU5DTW4-F1
#
_entry.id   AF-A0AAU5DTW4-F1
#
_cell.length_a   1.000
_cell.length_b   1.000
_cell.length_c   1.000
_cell.angle_alpha   90.00
_cell.angle_beta   90.00
_cell.angle_gamma   90.00
#
_symmetry.space_group_name_H-M   'P 1'
#
loop_
_entity.id
_entity.type
_entity.pdbx_description
1 polymer ?
#
loop_
_entity_poly.entity_id
_entity_poly.type
_entity_poly.pdbx_seq_one_letter_code
_entity_poly.pdbx_strand_id
1 'polypeptide(L)'
;MDRYRRVTAAVVTAAAVLAGAGGAAASSDVPAPQAGPSAGKQTARPALSAKATVDTVSAWQEFRVHGPARQIPAGTRVTLQQKQGSRWVSLPASMNTNRDHTYSLRVLLGLKGENALRIVGGGAVSPVVRVTVR
;
A
#
# COMPACT_ATOMS: atom_id res chain seq x y z
N MET A 1 10.29 24.19 22.42
CA MET A 1 9.53 24.51 23.66
C MET A 1 8.20 25.03 23.12
N ASP A 2 7.13 24.25 23.08
CA ASP A 2 6.15 23.93 24.14
C ASP A 2 5.51 22.56 23.83
N ARG A 3 5.40 21.51 24.67
CA ARG A 3 4.98 21.28 26.06
C ARG A 3 3.47 21.49 26.34
N TYR A 4 2.77 20.35 26.24
CA TYR A 4 1.58 19.91 27.00
C TYR A 4 0.20 20.51 26.69
N ARG A 5 -0.72 19.63 26.26
CA ARG A 5 -2.03 19.45 26.93
C ARG A 5 -2.43 17.97 26.91
N ARG A 6 -2.47 17.37 28.11
CA ARG A 6 -3.25 16.16 28.44
C ARG A 6 -4.62 16.60 28.98
N VAL A 7 -5.59 15.67 29.03
CA VAL A 7 -6.83 15.58 29.86
C VAL A 7 -7.88 14.83 29.00
N THR A 8 -8.65 13.80 29.38
CA THR A 8 -8.82 12.94 30.57
C THR A 8 -9.65 11.69 30.16
N ALA A 9 -9.67 10.67 31.02
CA ALA A 9 -10.32 9.37 30.90
C ALA A 9 -11.81 9.32 31.30
N ALA A 10 -12.52 8.25 30.89
CA ALA A 10 -13.65 7.58 31.56
C ALA A 10 -13.99 6.30 30.75
N VAL A 11 -13.50 5.10 31.08
CA VAL A 11 -14.05 4.07 31.99
C VAL A 11 -15.58 3.94 31.96
N VAL A 12 -16.10 2.83 31.42
CA VAL A 12 -17.16 2.02 32.06
C VAL A 12 -16.90 0.55 31.72
N THR A 13 -16.67 -0.24 32.78
CA THR A 13 -16.64 -1.70 32.83
C THR A 13 -18.04 -2.25 33.05
N ALA A 14 -18.40 -3.37 32.41
CA ALA A 14 -19.42 -4.26 32.92
C ALA A 14 -19.06 -5.71 32.56
N ALA A 15 -18.66 -6.47 33.57
CA ALA A 15 -18.51 -7.91 33.54
C ALA A 15 -19.84 -8.54 33.98
N ALA A 16 -20.25 -9.64 33.33
CA ALA A 16 -21.19 -10.59 33.91
C ALA A 16 -20.95 -11.97 33.29
N VAL A 17 -20.40 -12.87 34.11
CA VAL A 17 -20.31 -14.31 33.88
C VAL A 17 -21.58 -14.95 34.42
N LEU A 18 -22.23 -15.84 33.68
CA LEU A 18 -23.06 -16.90 34.26
C LEU A 18 -23.01 -18.15 33.36
N ALA A 19 -22.47 -19.22 33.93
CA ALA A 19 -22.60 -20.59 33.47
C ALA A 19 -23.96 -21.15 33.91
N GLY A 20 -24.57 -22.01 33.10
CA GLY A 20 -25.78 -22.75 33.46
C GLY A 20 -26.05 -23.90 32.49
N ALA A 21 -25.98 -25.12 32.99
CA ALA A 21 -26.24 -26.36 32.28
C ALA A 21 -27.66 -26.88 32.58
N GLY A 22 -28.30 -27.52 31.60
CA GLY A 22 -29.35 -28.54 31.81
C GLY A 22 -30.80 -28.15 31.48
N GLY A 23 -31.51 -29.05 30.77
CA GLY A 23 -32.97 -29.16 30.79
C GLY A 23 -33.67 -29.07 29.43
N ALA A 24 -34.48 -30.08 29.10
CA ALA A 24 -35.08 -30.36 27.80
C ALA A 24 -36.50 -29.81 27.58
N ALA A 25 -36.89 -29.78 26.29
CA ALA A 25 -38.21 -29.97 25.69
C ALA A 25 -39.04 -28.75 25.21
N ALA A 26 -39.44 -28.89 23.94
CA ALA A 26 -40.67 -28.43 23.25
C ALA A 26 -40.62 -27.20 22.33
N SER A 27 -41.11 -27.46 21.11
CA SER A 27 -41.68 -26.56 20.09
C SER A 27 -40.74 -25.91 19.09
N SER A 28 -40.47 -26.69 18.04
CA SER A 28 -40.09 -26.27 16.69
C SER A 28 -41.17 -25.36 16.09
N ASP A 29 -40.84 -24.10 15.78
CA ASP A 29 -41.13 -23.40 14.50
C ASP A 29 -40.74 -21.90 14.58
N VAL A 30 -39.48 -21.60 14.90
CA VAL A 30 -38.99 -20.21 14.76
C VAL A 30 -38.16 -20.15 13.48
N PRO A 31 -38.52 -19.30 12.49
CA PRO A 31 -37.72 -19.11 11.29
C PRO A 31 -36.29 -18.73 11.70
N ALA A 32 -35.31 -19.49 11.21
CA ALA A 32 -33.90 -19.18 11.41
C ALA A 32 -33.63 -17.73 10.98
N PRO A 33 -32.97 -16.90 11.82
CA PRO A 33 -32.45 -15.62 11.37
C PRO A 33 -31.56 -15.87 10.16
N GLN A 34 -32.02 -15.36 9.03
CA GLN A 34 -31.37 -15.49 7.74
C GLN A 34 -29.95 -14.93 7.83
N ALA A 35 -29.01 -15.75 7.35
CA ALA A 35 -27.72 -15.40 6.77
C ALA A 35 -27.05 -14.14 7.31
N GLY A 36 -25.94 -14.35 8.02
CA GLY A 36 -25.00 -13.29 8.41
C GLY A 36 -24.58 -12.38 7.25
N PRO A 37 -23.98 -11.22 7.56
CA PRO A 37 -23.66 -10.18 6.60
C PRO A 37 -22.97 -10.80 5.39
N SER A 38 -23.59 -10.65 4.22
CA SER A 38 -22.99 -11.03 2.96
C SER A 38 -21.63 -10.35 2.91
N ALA A 39 -20.56 -11.13 2.96
CA ALA A 39 -19.21 -10.66 2.71
C ALA A 39 -19.18 -10.17 1.26
N GLY A 40 -19.55 -8.91 1.06
CA GLY A 40 -19.41 -8.25 -0.23
C GLY A 40 -17.96 -8.44 -0.67
N LYS A 41 -17.76 -8.97 -1.87
CA LYS A 41 -16.43 -9.06 -2.48
C LYS A 41 -15.83 -7.66 -2.44
N GLN A 42 -14.94 -7.41 -1.49
CA GLN A 42 -14.18 -6.18 -1.43
C GLN A 42 -13.24 -6.22 -2.64
N THR A 43 -13.61 -5.54 -3.72
CA THR A 43 -12.76 -5.44 -4.92
C THR A 43 -11.39 -4.96 -4.48
N ALA A 44 -10.39 -5.81 -4.65
CA ALA A 44 -9.04 -5.52 -4.21
C ALA A 44 -8.51 -4.31 -4.99
N ARG A 45 -8.04 -3.28 -4.28
CA ARG A 45 -7.59 -2.02 -4.88
C ARG A 45 -6.25 -2.19 -5.60
N PRO A 46 -6.04 -1.54 -6.76
CA PRO A 46 -4.73 -1.44 -7.40
C PRO A 46 -3.64 -0.97 -6.44
N ALA A 47 -2.50 -1.66 -6.41
CA ALA A 47 -1.38 -1.33 -5.55
C ALA A 47 -0.04 -1.56 -6.24
N LEU A 48 0.88 -0.62 -6.04
CA LEU A 48 2.26 -0.68 -6.52
C LEU A 48 3.22 -0.72 -5.33
N SER A 49 4.29 -1.49 -5.45
CA SER A 49 5.43 -1.44 -4.52
C SER A 49 6.70 -1.22 -5.30
N ALA A 50 7.63 -0.43 -4.75
CA ALA A 50 8.86 -0.06 -5.43
C ALA A 50 10.06 -0.32 -4.52
N LYS A 51 11.13 -0.89 -5.10
CA LYS A 51 12.45 -1.06 -4.49
C LYS A 51 13.53 -0.70 -5.51
N ALA A 52 14.54 0.03 -5.08
CA ALA A 52 15.75 0.22 -5.86
C ALA A 52 16.71 -0.95 -5.64
N THR A 53 17.53 -1.28 -6.64
CA THR A 53 18.61 -2.28 -6.49
C THR A 53 19.80 -1.75 -5.69
N VAL A 54 19.90 -0.43 -5.53
CA VAL A 54 20.98 0.25 -4.81
C VAL A 54 20.40 1.43 -4.04
N ASP A 55 21.01 1.74 -2.90
CA ASP A 55 20.70 2.95 -2.12
C ASP A 55 21.57 4.14 -2.53
N THR A 56 22.71 3.89 -3.19
CA THR A 56 23.62 4.93 -3.68
C THR A 56 24.16 4.58 -5.06
N VAL A 57 24.22 5.57 -5.95
CA VAL A 57 24.64 5.42 -7.35
C VAL A 57 25.45 6.64 -7.79
N SER A 58 26.35 6.48 -8.76
CA SER A 58 27.04 7.65 -9.35
C SER A 58 26.09 8.40 -10.28
N ALA A 59 26.30 9.69 -10.47
CA ALA A 59 25.55 10.43 -11.49
C ALA A 59 25.67 9.73 -12.87
N TRP A 60 24.54 9.63 -13.57
CA TRP A 60 24.43 8.97 -14.89
C TRP A 60 24.77 7.48 -14.91
N GLN A 61 24.84 6.82 -13.76
CA GLN A 61 24.98 5.38 -13.70
C GLN A 61 23.59 4.70 -13.66
N GLU A 62 23.42 3.66 -14.48
CA GLU A 62 22.18 2.90 -14.55
C GLU A 62 21.96 2.10 -13.26
N PHE A 63 20.75 2.14 -12.73
CA PHE A 63 20.27 1.21 -11.72
C PHE A 63 18.83 0.80 -12.01
N ARG A 64 18.29 -0.14 -11.23
CA ARG A 64 16.93 -0.64 -11.43
C ARG A 64 16.00 -0.28 -10.29
N VAL A 65 14.77 0.07 -10.65
CA VAL A 65 13.63 0.16 -9.73
C VAL A 65 12.60 -0.87 -10.13
N HIS A 66 12.26 -1.76 -9.20
CA HIS A 66 11.39 -2.90 -9.48
C HIS A 66 10.36 -3.11 -8.38
N GLY A 67 9.33 -3.89 -8.70
CA GLY A 67 8.41 -4.38 -7.71
C GLY A 67 7.11 -4.94 -8.30
N PRO A 68 6.23 -5.46 -7.43
CA PRO A 68 4.93 -5.99 -7.83
C PRO A 68 3.90 -4.89 -8.09
N ALA A 69 3.01 -5.15 -9.05
CA ALA A 69 1.86 -4.35 -9.44
C ALA A 69 0.58 -5.16 -9.19
N ARG A 70 0.10 -5.17 -7.95
CA ARG A 70 -1.06 -5.98 -7.54
C ARG A 70 -2.35 -5.37 -8.05
N GLN A 71 -3.26 -6.20 -8.55
CA GLN A 71 -4.56 -5.77 -9.07
C GLN A 71 -4.43 -4.73 -10.20
N ILE A 72 -3.33 -4.81 -10.95
CA ILE A 72 -3.05 -3.99 -12.13
C ILE A 72 -2.90 -4.94 -13.32
N PRO A 73 -3.64 -4.73 -14.43
CA PRO A 73 -3.54 -5.57 -15.61
C PRO A 73 -2.11 -5.61 -16.16
N ALA A 74 -1.70 -6.75 -16.70
CA ALA A 74 -0.48 -6.85 -17.49
C ALA A 74 -0.56 -5.90 -18.70
N GLY A 75 0.58 -5.37 -19.14
CA GLY A 75 0.63 -4.39 -20.22
C GLY A 75 0.26 -2.96 -19.79
N THR A 76 -0.04 -2.71 -18.52
CA THR A 76 -0.34 -1.37 -18.01
C THR A 76 0.92 -0.53 -17.95
N ARG A 77 0.89 0.70 -18.49
CA ARG A 77 2.03 1.62 -18.43
C ARG A 77 2.26 2.11 -17.00
N VAL A 78 3.49 1.94 -16.51
CA VAL A 78 4.00 2.52 -15.27
C VAL A 78 5.11 3.52 -15.60
N THR A 79 5.16 4.62 -14.85
CA THR A 79 6.12 5.72 -15.05
C THR A 79 6.82 6.03 -13.73
N LEU A 80 8.11 6.33 -13.82
CA LEU A 80 8.89 6.81 -12.68
C LEU A 80 8.66 8.31 -12.50
N GLN A 81 8.39 8.72 -11.27
CA GLN A 81 8.37 10.11 -10.87
C GLN A 81 9.47 10.39 -9.84
N GLN A 82 10.04 11.58 -9.95
CA GLN A 82 11.03 12.10 -9.01
C GLN A 82 10.45 13.34 -8.33
N LYS A 83 10.68 13.48 -7.03
CA LYS A 83 10.34 14.70 -6.31
C LYS A 83 11.36 15.79 -6.65
N GLN A 84 10.89 16.91 -7.18
CA GLN A 84 11.70 18.10 -7.46
C GLN A 84 11.09 19.27 -6.70
N GLY A 85 11.74 19.68 -5.60
CA GLY A 85 11.16 20.62 -4.64
C GLY A 85 9.86 20.06 -4.03
N SER A 86 8.77 20.81 -4.17
CA SER A 86 7.45 20.41 -3.63
C SER A 86 6.61 19.56 -4.60
N ARG A 87 7.04 19.39 -5.85
CA ARG A 87 6.26 18.71 -6.90
C ARG A 87 6.86 17.36 -7.30
N TRP A 88 5.99 16.49 -7.79
CA TRP A 88 6.41 15.24 -8.42
C TRP A 88 6.48 15.43 -9.93
N VAL A 89 7.63 15.12 -10.52
CA VAL A 89 7.90 15.26 -11.95
C VAL A 89 8.04 13.88 -12.56
N SER A 90 7.32 13.62 -13.64
CA SER A 90 7.46 12.38 -14.41
C SER A 90 8.77 12.39 -15.18
N LEU A 91 9.58 11.37 -14.97
CA LEU A 91 10.78 11.12 -15.75
C LEU A 91 10.41 10.37 -17.03
N PRO A 92 11.25 10.46 -18.09
CA PRO A 92 11.02 9.72 -19.34
C PRO A 92 11.14 8.19 -19.18
N ALA A 93 11.54 7.70 -18.00
CA ALA A 93 11.58 6.28 -17.68
C ALA A 93 10.15 5.73 -17.45
N SER A 94 9.68 4.93 -18.40
CA SER A 94 8.40 4.21 -18.32
C SER A 94 8.51 2.82 -18.94
N MET A 95 7.65 1.91 -18.51
CA MET A 95 7.52 0.57 -19.11
C MET A 95 6.10 0.05 -18.91
N ASN A 96 5.77 -1.07 -19.55
CA ASN A 96 4.52 -1.76 -19.32
C ASN A 96 4.74 -2.88 -18.29
N THR A 97 3.76 -3.13 -17.42
CA THR A 97 3.79 -4.25 -16.47
C THR A 97 3.88 -5.57 -17.22
N ASN A 98 4.66 -6.50 -16.67
CA ASN A 98 4.83 -7.84 -17.22
C ASN A 98 3.60 -8.72 -16.94
N ARG A 99 3.55 -9.91 -17.57
CA ARG A 99 2.46 -10.89 -17.41
C ARG A 99 2.36 -11.46 -15.99
N ASP A 100 3.47 -11.47 -15.26
CA ASP A 100 3.57 -11.85 -13.85
C ASP A 100 3.16 -10.70 -12.90
N HIS A 101 2.62 -9.61 -13.43
CA HIS A 101 2.24 -8.42 -12.67
C HIS A 101 3.42 -7.78 -11.93
N THR A 102 4.60 -7.80 -12.52
CA THR A 102 5.78 -7.08 -12.01
C THR A 102 6.25 -6.02 -12.99
N TYR A 103 7.21 -5.20 -12.55
CA TYR A 103 7.95 -4.28 -13.40
C TYR A 103 9.40 -4.17 -12.93
N SER A 104 10.29 -3.78 -13.86
CA SER A 104 11.70 -3.51 -13.60
C SER A 104 12.19 -2.41 -14.54
N LEU A 105 12.18 -1.17 -14.06
CA LEU A 105 12.59 0.01 -14.81
C LEU A 105 14.09 0.23 -14.68
N ARG A 106 14.74 0.54 -15.81
CA ARG A 106 16.10 1.07 -15.83
C ARG A 106 16.05 2.57 -15.66
N VAL A 107 16.91 3.10 -14.79
CA VAL A 107 16.86 4.50 -14.36
C VAL A 107 18.26 5.09 -14.38
N LEU A 108 18.37 6.29 -14.93
CA LEU A 108 19.57 7.12 -14.92
C LEU A 108 19.22 8.43 -14.21
N LEU A 109 19.98 8.80 -13.17
CA LEU A 109 19.79 10.04 -12.44
C LEU A 109 21.04 10.90 -12.57
N GLY A 110 20.87 12.13 -13.07
CA GLY A 110 21.94 13.14 -13.15
C GLY A 110 21.95 14.13 -11.98
N LEU A 111 20.83 14.27 -11.27
CA LEU A 111 20.72 15.20 -10.15
C LEU A 111 21.37 14.59 -8.90
N LYS A 112 22.51 15.16 -8.49
CA LYS A 112 23.25 14.75 -7.30
C LYS A 112 22.49 15.03 -6.00
N GLY A 113 22.84 14.28 -4.96
CA GLY A 113 22.21 14.33 -3.65
C GLY A 113 21.12 13.29 -3.47
N GLU A 114 20.26 13.51 -2.48
CA GLU A 114 19.19 12.57 -2.17
C GLU A 114 18.00 12.75 -3.12
N ASN A 115 17.54 11.66 -3.72
CA ASN A 115 16.47 11.64 -4.67
C ASN A 115 15.31 10.79 -4.15
N ALA A 116 14.14 11.41 -3.97
CA ALA A 116 12.90 10.72 -3.67
C ALA A 116 12.17 10.34 -4.96
N LEU A 117 11.95 9.03 -5.13
CA LEU A 117 11.37 8.41 -6.31
C LEU A 117 10.05 7.72 -5.96
N ARG A 118 9.13 7.63 -6.92
CA ARG A 118 7.93 6.80 -6.83
C ARG A 118 7.50 6.31 -8.21
N ILE A 119 6.72 5.24 -8.24
CA ILE A 119 6.12 4.70 -9.45
C ILE A 119 4.63 5.02 -9.47
N VAL A 120 4.13 5.42 -10.63
CA VAL A 120 2.69 5.67 -10.87
C VAL A 120 2.21 4.90 -12.08
N GLY A 121 0.98 4.39 -12.02
CA GLY A 121 0.38 3.65 -13.13
C GLY A 121 -0.80 2.79 -12.66
N GLY A 122 -1.73 2.48 -13.57
CA GLY A 122 -2.88 1.62 -13.26
C GLY A 122 -3.76 2.11 -12.10
N GLY A 123 -3.85 3.42 -11.87
CA GLY A 123 -4.61 4.01 -10.77
C GLY A 123 -3.96 3.90 -9.38
N ALA A 124 -2.71 3.43 -9.30
CA ALA A 124 -1.96 3.29 -8.06
C ALA A 124 -0.70 4.17 -8.03
N VAL A 125 -0.20 4.41 -6.82
CA VAL A 125 1.05 5.11 -6.53
C VAL A 125 1.85 4.26 -5.55
N SER A 126 3.13 4.02 -5.83
CA SER A 126 4.00 3.27 -4.94
C SER A 126 4.40 4.10 -3.70
N PRO A 127 4.86 3.44 -2.63
CA PRO A 127 5.66 4.11 -1.59
C PRO A 127 6.89 4.82 -2.19
N VAL A 128 7.40 5.80 -1.44
CA VAL A 128 8.58 6.57 -1.83
C VAL A 128 9.85 5.74 -1.61
N VAL A 129 10.71 5.71 -2.62
CA VAL A 129 12.05 5.11 -2.58
C VAL A 129 13.07 6.24 -2.55
N ARG A 130 14.05 6.18 -1.66
CA ARG A 130 15.13 7.18 -1.56
C ARG A 130 16.41 6.58 -2.14
N VAL A 131 17.07 7.30 -3.04
CA VAL A 131 18.35 6.91 -3.64
C VAL A 131 19.29 8.12 -3.59
N THR A 132 20.52 7.91 -3.13
CA THR A 132 21.54 8.96 -3.11
C THR A 132 22.39 8.91 -4.37
N VAL A 133 22.58 10.05 -5.01
CA VAL A 133 23.44 10.20 -6.20
C VAL A 133 24.70 10.97 -5.80
N ARG A 134 25.88 10.36 -6.02
CA ARG A 134 27.20 10.94 -5.68
C ARG A 134 27.99 11.41 -6.91
#